data_AF-A0YRS6-F1
#
_entry.id   AF-A0YRS6-F1
#
_cell.length_a   1.000
_cell.length_b   1.000
_cell.length_c   1.000
_cell.angle_alpha   90.00
_cell.angle_beta   90.00
_cell.angle_gamma   90.00
#
_symmetry.space_group_name_H-M   'P 1'
#
loop_
_entity.id
_entity.type
_entity.pdbx_description
1 polymer ?
#
loop_
_entity_poly.entity_id
_entity_poly.type
_entity_poly.pdbx_seq_one_letter_code
_entity_poly.pdbx_strand_id
1 'polypeptide(L)'
;MTSTTSQPTLHPLEEYIQRLQTGDALLSDYPENVVEVVGILKSYGVVLDAYSRNLIYIADNQFLVFFPFFKYFNGEFTLSKLIQHWGHDRINYEYAEYCMKAMMWHGGGGLDAYLDSPEFKQRANQAIQGRFKNNPLILGLNKLFPDFLTEQIRQLCYYSALGQFWRVMSDMFIELSDRYDRGEIQSILQVVEHILNGLVADASKPITYSVKLRDCVYEIIPESVGLTFLMDTAVPYVEAIFFRGTPFQGVVSYNAQVHQIPTDQKEFTYGALYADPLPIGGSGIPPTQLMQDMIHYLPDYLHDIYRSSCRGEDDLRVQICQSFQKSMYCVTTAAIQGLAPYPLDSTEPQQQQANYAYLEGWMDRFLTSRLLEVNQPTSRSCRLFQERSTHGTESVFCQDL
;
A
#
# COMPACT_ATOMS: atom_id res chain seq x y z
N MET A 1 52.33 14.95 -17.88
CA MET A 1 51.08 14.14 -17.75
C MET A 1 50.31 14.73 -16.60
N THR A 2 49.34 15.59 -16.91
CA THR A 2 48.44 16.19 -15.93
C THR A 2 47.36 15.17 -15.59
N SER A 3 47.45 14.59 -14.40
CA SER A 3 46.39 13.76 -13.84
C SER A 3 45.20 14.65 -13.52
N THR A 4 44.19 14.64 -14.38
CA THR A 4 42.87 15.19 -14.08
C THR A 4 42.23 14.29 -13.04
N THR A 5 42.34 14.66 -11.77
CA THR A 5 41.55 14.06 -10.69
C THR A 5 40.11 14.46 -10.93
N SER A 6 39.33 13.60 -11.58
CA SER A 6 37.88 13.74 -11.66
C SER A 6 37.35 13.87 -10.24
N GLN A 7 36.68 14.97 -9.92
CA GLN A 7 35.93 15.02 -8.67
C GLN A 7 34.91 13.88 -8.68
N PRO A 8 34.70 13.20 -7.54
CA PRO A 8 33.64 12.21 -7.45
C PRO A 8 32.31 12.91 -7.75
N THR A 9 31.62 12.46 -8.79
CA THR A 9 30.24 12.86 -9.06
C THR A 9 29.39 12.39 -7.90
N LEU A 10 28.88 13.33 -7.11
CA LEU A 10 27.93 13.06 -6.04
C LEU A 10 26.64 12.46 -6.62
N HIS A 11 25.94 11.65 -5.83
CA HIS A 11 24.69 11.03 -6.23
C HIS A 11 23.62 12.12 -6.54
N PRO A 12 22.73 11.95 -7.55
CA PRO A 12 21.71 12.97 -7.87
C PRO A 12 20.79 13.35 -6.72
N LEU A 13 20.61 12.43 -5.76
CA LEU A 13 19.83 12.60 -4.52
C LEU A 13 20.72 12.68 -3.27
N GLU A 14 21.97 13.15 -3.41
CA GLU A 14 22.94 13.29 -2.31
C GLU A 14 22.38 14.06 -1.10
N GLU A 15 21.58 15.09 -1.35
CA GLU A 15 20.92 15.86 -0.29
C GLU A 15 20.08 14.97 0.64
N TYR A 16 19.37 13.98 0.09
CA TYR A 16 18.55 13.06 0.90
C TYR A 16 19.39 12.04 1.67
N ILE A 17 20.57 11.67 1.15
CA ILE A 17 21.53 10.84 1.89
C ILE A 17 22.00 11.60 3.14
N GLN A 18 22.42 12.87 2.97
CA GLN A 18 22.88 13.72 4.06
C GLN A 18 21.78 14.03 5.08
N ARG A 19 20.56 14.27 4.60
CA ARG A 19 19.37 14.42 5.47
C ARG A 19 19.18 13.18 6.36
N LEU A 20 19.16 11.98 5.78
CA LEU A 20 18.98 10.75 6.56
C LEU A 20 20.14 10.49 7.54
N GLN A 21 21.39 10.80 7.16
CA GLN A 21 22.55 10.67 8.06
C GLN A 21 22.52 11.66 9.24
N THR A 22 21.88 12.82 9.07
CA THR A 22 21.70 13.80 10.15
C THR A 22 20.45 13.53 11.00
N GLY A 23 19.76 12.42 10.76
CA GLY A 23 18.55 12.02 11.49
C GLY A 23 17.27 12.69 10.97
N ASP A 24 17.32 13.37 9.82
CA ASP A 24 16.15 13.92 9.14
C ASP A 24 15.37 12.80 8.38
N ALA A 25 14.22 13.13 7.78
CA ALA A 25 13.38 12.22 7.00
C ALA A 25 13.43 12.48 5.48
N LEU A 26 12.85 11.58 4.68
CA LEU A 26 12.68 11.80 3.24
C LEU A 26 11.72 12.96 2.93
N LEU A 27 10.67 13.11 3.75
CA LEU A 27 9.72 14.21 3.65
C LEU A 27 10.21 15.39 4.52
N SER A 28 10.17 16.60 3.98
CA SER A 28 10.54 17.82 4.68
C SER A 28 9.61 18.14 5.84
N ASP A 29 10.20 18.60 6.94
CA ASP A 29 9.50 18.93 8.18
C ASP A 29 8.82 20.32 8.12
N TYR A 30 7.75 20.40 7.34
CA TYR A 30 6.86 21.57 7.32
C TYR A 30 5.63 21.33 8.20
N PRO A 31 5.14 22.32 8.97
CA PRO A 31 3.96 22.14 9.82
C PRO A 31 2.75 21.58 9.06
N GLU A 32 2.52 22.04 7.84
CA GLU A 32 1.46 21.52 6.96
C GLU A 32 1.64 20.04 6.62
N ASN A 33 2.86 19.59 6.31
CA ASN A 33 3.15 18.19 6.03
C ASN A 33 2.84 17.31 7.26
N VAL A 34 3.10 17.80 8.48
CA VAL A 34 2.76 17.07 9.71
C VAL A 34 1.25 16.87 9.79
N VAL A 35 0.46 17.93 9.59
CA VAL A 35 -1.01 17.85 9.63
C VAL A 35 -1.55 16.93 8.54
N GLU A 36 -1.04 17.05 7.31
CA GLU A 36 -1.44 16.19 6.19
C GLU A 36 -1.14 14.72 6.45
N VAL A 37 0.07 14.40 6.91
CA VAL A 37 0.51 13.02 7.16
C VAL A 37 -0.26 12.40 8.33
N VAL A 38 -0.41 13.12 9.45
CA VAL A 38 -1.17 12.60 10.58
C VAL A 38 -2.64 12.41 10.20
N GLY A 39 -3.25 13.42 9.57
CA GLY A 39 -4.67 13.39 9.23
C GLY A 39 -5.01 12.31 8.21
N ILE A 40 -4.16 12.11 7.20
CA ILE A 40 -4.40 11.06 6.21
C ILE A 40 -4.18 9.67 6.81
N LEU A 41 -3.19 9.51 7.69
CA LEU A 41 -2.95 8.24 8.37
C LEU A 41 -4.09 7.90 9.34
N LYS A 42 -4.75 8.88 9.97
CA LYS A 42 -5.97 8.65 10.75
C LYS A 42 -7.08 8.04 9.90
N SER A 43 -7.40 8.68 8.78
CA SER A 43 -8.42 8.21 7.85
C SER A 43 -8.06 6.81 7.30
N TYR A 44 -6.82 6.65 6.87
CA TYR A 44 -6.31 5.37 6.37
C TYR A 44 -6.35 4.28 7.43
N GLY A 45 -6.03 4.59 8.69
CA GLY A 45 -6.09 3.65 9.80
C GLY A 45 -7.49 3.07 9.99
N VAL A 46 -8.54 3.90 9.86
CA VAL A 46 -9.94 3.42 9.91
C VAL A 46 -10.28 2.52 8.73
N VAL A 47 -9.85 2.89 7.51
CA VAL A 47 -10.07 2.07 6.31
C VAL A 47 -9.32 0.74 6.41
N LEU A 48 -8.08 0.75 6.90
CA LEU A 48 -7.27 -0.45 7.13
C LEU A 48 -7.88 -1.38 8.18
N ASP A 49 -8.51 -0.85 9.24
CA ASP A 49 -9.26 -1.67 10.20
C ASP A 49 -10.36 -2.45 9.49
N ALA A 50 -11.16 -1.77 8.64
CA ALA A 50 -12.23 -2.40 7.89
C ALA A 50 -11.67 -3.45 6.89
N TYR A 51 -10.62 -3.10 6.15
CA TYR A 51 -9.95 -4.02 5.22
C TYR A 51 -9.39 -5.25 5.93
N SER A 52 -8.69 -5.06 7.05
CA SER A 52 -8.13 -6.14 7.87
C SER A 52 -9.21 -7.12 8.30
N ARG A 53 -10.30 -6.62 8.89
CA ARG A 53 -11.44 -7.44 9.32
C ARG A 53 -12.04 -8.22 8.16
N ASN A 54 -12.18 -7.59 6.99
CA ASN A 54 -12.76 -8.25 5.83
C ASN A 54 -11.84 -9.32 5.24
N LEU A 55 -10.54 -9.06 5.09
CA LEU A 55 -9.61 -10.06 4.54
C LEU A 55 -9.52 -11.31 5.44
N ILE A 56 -9.45 -11.10 6.76
CA ILE A 56 -9.47 -12.22 7.74
C ILE A 56 -10.80 -12.97 7.64
N TYR A 57 -11.94 -12.25 7.58
CA TYR A 57 -13.24 -12.88 7.39
C TYR A 57 -13.31 -13.73 6.11
N ILE A 58 -12.78 -13.24 5.00
CA ILE A 58 -12.75 -13.98 3.72
C ILE A 58 -11.93 -15.26 3.88
N ALA A 59 -10.73 -15.18 4.46
CA ALA A 59 -9.88 -16.34 4.71
C ALA A 59 -10.64 -17.40 5.53
N ASP A 60 -11.19 -16.99 6.68
CA ASP A 60 -11.77 -17.91 7.66
C ASP A 60 -13.13 -18.47 7.24
N ASN A 61 -14.01 -17.64 6.67
CA ASN A 61 -15.43 -17.96 6.49
C ASN A 61 -15.80 -18.25 5.04
N GLN A 62 -14.99 -17.82 4.07
CA GLN A 62 -15.21 -18.11 2.64
C GLN A 62 -14.28 -19.21 2.13
N PHE A 63 -13.71 -20.02 3.04
CA PHE A 63 -12.79 -21.11 2.72
C PHE A 63 -13.35 -22.10 1.70
N LEU A 64 -12.78 -22.05 0.49
CA LEU A 64 -13.17 -22.86 -0.68
C LEU A 64 -14.68 -22.79 -0.99
N VAL A 65 -15.29 -21.63 -0.77
CA VAL A 65 -16.64 -21.32 -1.25
C VAL A 65 -16.52 -20.83 -2.71
N PHE A 66 -17.03 -21.62 -3.66
CA PHE A 66 -16.87 -21.31 -5.09
C PHE A 66 -17.63 -20.05 -5.55
N PHE A 67 -18.73 -19.71 -4.89
CA PHE A 67 -19.55 -18.55 -5.23
C PHE A 67 -19.77 -17.68 -3.98
N PRO A 68 -18.76 -16.90 -3.57
CA PRO A 68 -18.79 -16.17 -2.31
C PRO A 68 -19.51 -14.81 -2.48
N PHE A 69 -20.80 -14.85 -2.83
CA PHE A 69 -21.61 -13.65 -3.15
C PHE A 69 -21.61 -12.58 -2.05
N PHE A 70 -21.46 -12.99 -0.79
CA PHE A 70 -21.51 -12.11 0.39
C PHE A 70 -20.16 -11.95 1.09
N LYS A 71 -19.04 -12.15 0.37
CA LYS A 71 -17.69 -12.05 0.96
C LYS A 71 -17.37 -10.70 1.62
N TYR A 72 -18.03 -9.63 1.17
CA TYR A 72 -17.85 -8.27 1.70
C TYR A 72 -18.80 -7.90 2.85
N PHE A 73 -19.59 -8.84 3.34
CA PHE A 73 -20.59 -8.59 4.39
C PHE A 73 -20.08 -8.91 5.80
N ASN A 74 -18.88 -9.50 5.96
CA ASN A 74 -18.31 -9.89 7.26
C ASN A 74 -19.24 -10.77 8.11
N GLY A 75 -20.08 -11.59 7.47
CA GLY A 75 -21.06 -12.46 8.14
C GLY A 75 -22.33 -11.74 8.60
N GLU A 76 -22.41 -10.42 8.43
CA GLU A 76 -23.52 -9.58 8.86
C GLU A 76 -24.47 -9.28 7.69
N PHE A 77 -25.26 -10.26 7.28
CA PHE A 77 -26.24 -10.04 6.21
C PHE A 77 -27.51 -9.36 6.74
N THR A 78 -27.80 -8.16 6.24
CA THR A 78 -29.08 -7.45 6.46
C THR A 78 -29.58 -6.82 5.16
N LEU A 79 -30.89 -6.62 5.04
CA LEU A 79 -31.47 -5.97 3.85
C LEU A 79 -30.94 -4.54 3.67
N SER A 80 -30.74 -3.81 4.78
CA SER A 80 -30.16 -2.46 4.75
C SER A 80 -28.74 -2.46 4.17
N LYS A 81 -27.87 -3.36 4.65
CA LYS A 81 -26.50 -3.50 4.14
C LYS A 81 -26.48 -3.94 2.67
N LEU A 82 -27.43 -4.77 2.25
CA LEU A 82 -27.56 -5.19 0.85
C LEU A 82 -27.93 -4.02 -0.07
N ILE A 83 -28.89 -3.18 0.34
CA ILE A 83 -29.29 -1.99 -0.43
C ILE A 83 -28.14 -0.98 -0.50
N GLN A 84 -27.45 -0.72 0.62
CA GLN A 84 -26.23 0.11 0.65
C GLN A 84 -25.16 -0.43 -0.30
N HIS A 85 -24.92 -1.73 -0.26
CA HIS A 85 -23.95 -2.40 -1.13
C HIS A 85 -24.28 -2.21 -2.62
N TRP A 86 -25.55 -2.38 -3.02
CA TRP A 86 -25.99 -2.14 -4.40
C TRP A 86 -25.97 -0.67 -4.80
N GLY A 87 -26.23 0.23 -3.86
CA GLY A 87 -26.09 1.68 -4.05
C GLY A 87 -24.65 2.18 -4.05
N HIS A 88 -23.66 1.29 -3.87
CA HIS A 88 -22.24 1.61 -3.76
C HIS A 88 -21.88 2.52 -2.56
N ASP A 89 -22.73 2.53 -1.54
CA ASP A 89 -22.48 3.18 -0.25
C ASP A 89 -21.80 2.19 0.69
N ARG A 90 -20.52 1.94 0.43
CA ARG A 90 -19.73 0.88 1.07
C ARG A 90 -18.23 1.16 0.96
N ILE A 91 -17.47 0.49 1.83
CA ILE A 91 -16.03 0.35 1.67
C ILE A 91 -15.70 -0.48 0.42
N ASN A 92 -14.72 -0.01 -0.35
CA ASN A 92 -14.23 -0.63 -1.58
C ASN A 92 -13.19 -1.71 -1.30
N TYR A 93 -13.62 -2.80 -0.64
CA TYR A 93 -12.79 -3.99 -0.33
C TYR A 93 -12.09 -4.62 -1.55
N GLU A 94 -12.50 -4.32 -2.77
CA GLU A 94 -11.80 -4.71 -3.98
C GLU A 94 -10.36 -4.16 -4.03
N TYR A 95 -10.11 -2.98 -3.44
CA TYR A 95 -8.75 -2.45 -3.32
C TYR A 95 -7.90 -3.28 -2.35
N ALA A 96 -8.50 -3.76 -1.26
CA ALA A 96 -7.85 -4.66 -0.33
C ALA A 96 -7.40 -5.96 -1.03
N GLU A 97 -8.29 -6.54 -1.84
CA GLU A 97 -7.97 -7.71 -2.67
C GLU A 97 -6.93 -7.43 -3.75
N TYR A 98 -6.96 -6.22 -4.33
CA TYR A 98 -5.98 -5.79 -5.31
C TYR A 98 -4.57 -5.80 -4.69
N CYS A 99 -4.39 -5.22 -3.49
CA CYS A 99 -3.12 -5.28 -2.77
C CYS A 99 -2.71 -6.71 -2.43
N MET A 100 -3.63 -7.53 -1.93
CA MET A 100 -3.37 -8.94 -1.63
C MET A 100 -2.89 -9.72 -2.85
N LYS A 101 -3.57 -9.55 -4.00
CA LYS A 101 -3.19 -10.22 -5.26
C LYS A 101 -1.86 -9.69 -5.80
N ALA A 102 -1.58 -8.40 -5.64
CA ALA A 102 -0.30 -7.82 -6.03
C ALA A 102 0.84 -8.41 -5.20
N MET A 103 0.68 -8.57 -3.88
CA MET A 103 1.66 -9.27 -3.05
C MET A 103 1.86 -10.72 -3.48
N MET A 104 0.77 -11.46 -3.70
CA MET A 104 0.84 -12.85 -4.15
C MET A 104 1.59 -12.99 -5.49
N TRP A 105 1.44 -12.03 -6.40
CA TRP A 105 2.07 -12.06 -7.72
C TRP A 105 3.54 -11.60 -7.74
N HIS A 106 3.90 -10.65 -6.87
CA HIS A 106 5.28 -10.12 -6.74
C HIS A 106 6.17 -10.93 -5.81
N GLY A 107 5.58 -11.83 -5.01
CA GLY A 107 6.24 -12.68 -4.03
C GLY A 107 6.11 -12.14 -2.59
N GLY A 108 5.74 -13.02 -1.66
CA GLY A 108 5.54 -12.74 -0.24
C GLY A 108 6.74 -13.03 0.66
N GLY A 109 7.95 -13.18 0.13
CA GLY A 109 9.15 -13.50 0.94
C GLY A 109 9.03 -14.88 1.61
N GLY A 110 9.25 -14.95 2.93
CA GLY A 110 9.20 -16.21 3.67
C GLY A 110 7.80 -16.86 3.70
N LEU A 111 6.73 -16.06 3.61
CA LEU A 111 5.37 -16.58 3.41
C LEU A 111 5.29 -17.41 2.13
N ASP A 112 5.78 -16.87 1.01
CA ASP A 112 5.72 -17.56 -0.29
C ASP A 112 6.59 -18.82 -0.31
N ALA A 113 7.79 -18.74 0.29
CA ALA A 113 8.68 -19.89 0.44
C ALA A 113 8.01 -21.03 1.24
N TYR A 114 7.24 -20.72 2.28
CA TYR A 114 6.46 -21.72 3.01
C TYR A 114 5.31 -22.29 2.15
N LEU A 115 4.61 -21.45 1.39
CA LEU A 115 3.48 -21.88 0.55
C LEU A 115 3.92 -22.77 -0.64
N ASP A 116 5.20 -22.77 -0.99
CA ASP A 116 5.79 -23.73 -1.94
C ASP A 116 6.20 -25.07 -1.32
N SER A 117 6.22 -25.15 0.01
CA SER A 117 6.74 -26.31 0.73
C SER A 117 5.85 -27.56 0.61
N PRO A 118 6.43 -28.77 0.73
CA PRO A 118 5.67 -30.00 0.86
C PRO A 118 4.75 -30.01 2.10
N GLU A 119 5.16 -29.34 3.19
CA GLU A 119 4.37 -29.24 4.41
C GLU A 119 3.05 -28.50 4.16
N PHE A 120 3.11 -27.33 3.51
CA PHE A 120 1.91 -26.59 3.14
C PHE A 120 0.98 -27.43 2.27
N LYS A 121 1.52 -28.11 1.24
CA LYS A 121 0.73 -28.99 0.36
C LYS A 121 0.02 -30.10 1.15
N GLN A 122 0.69 -30.68 2.15
CA GLN A 122 0.07 -31.70 3.01
C GLN A 122 -1.08 -31.12 3.84
N ARG A 123 -0.86 -29.97 4.49
CA ARG A 123 -1.88 -29.30 5.33
C ARG A 123 -3.07 -28.82 4.50
N ALA A 124 -2.82 -28.21 3.35
CA ALA A 124 -3.84 -27.80 2.39
C ALA A 124 -4.70 -28.99 1.95
N ASN A 125 -4.06 -30.12 1.61
CA ASN A 125 -4.78 -31.35 1.24
C ASN A 125 -5.66 -31.87 2.40
N GLN A 126 -5.18 -31.86 3.64
CA GLN A 126 -5.99 -32.24 4.79
C GLN A 126 -7.23 -31.36 4.94
N ALA A 127 -7.09 -30.05 4.76
CA ALA A 127 -8.21 -29.11 4.82
C ALA A 127 -9.20 -29.30 3.65
N ILE A 128 -8.71 -29.56 2.43
CA ILE A 128 -9.55 -29.90 1.25
C ILE A 128 -10.38 -31.15 1.54
N GLN A 129 -9.76 -32.21 2.05
CA GLN A 129 -10.46 -33.45 2.41
C GLN A 129 -11.50 -33.20 3.51
N GLY A 130 -11.18 -32.38 4.51
CA GLY A 130 -12.13 -31.97 5.55
C GLY A 130 -13.34 -31.22 5.01
N ARG A 131 -13.09 -30.23 4.12
CA ARG A 131 -14.11 -29.36 3.51
C ARG A 131 -15.07 -30.15 2.64
N PHE A 132 -14.54 -31.06 1.81
CA PHE A 132 -15.28 -31.79 0.79
C PHE A 132 -15.49 -33.28 1.12
N LYS A 133 -15.36 -33.69 2.39
CA LYS A 133 -15.50 -35.10 2.82
C LYS A 133 -16.75 -35.82 2.30
N ASN A 134 -17.85 -35.09 2.10
CA ASN A 134 -19.14 -35.60 1.62
C ASN A 134 -19.41 -35.26 0.14
N ASN A 135 -18.42 -34.75 -0.60
CA ASN A 135 -18.54 -34.32 -1.99
C ASN A 135 -17.51 -35.06 -2.87
N PRO A 136 -17.80 -36.31 -3.28
CA PRO A 136 -16.86 -37.13 -4.04
C PRO A 136 -16.56 -36.56 -5.43
N LEU A 137 -17.46 -35.76 -6.01
CA LEU A 137 -17.23 -35.09 -7.29
C LEU A 137 -16.06 -34.11 -7.19
N ILE A 138 -16.09 -33.21 -6.19
CA ILE A 138 -15.02 -32.23 -5.99
C ILE A 138 -13.71 -32.91 -5.58
N LEU A 139 -13.76 -33.95 -4.74
CA LEU A 139 -12.57 -34.73 -4.41
C LEU A 139 -11.97 -35.44 -5.62
N GLY A 140 -12.82 -35.96 -6.53
CA GLY A 140 -12.39 -36.53 -7.80
C GLY A 140 -11.72 -35.50 -8.71
N LEU A 141 -12.32 -34.31 -8.84
CA LEU A 141 -11.72 -33.19 -9.58
C LEU A 141 -10.40 -32.74 -8.96
N ASN A 142 -10.30 -32.65 -7.63
CA ASN A 142 -9.05 -32.33 -6.95
C ASN A 142 -7.97 -33.39 -7.21
N LYS A 143 -8.33 -34.66 -7.36
CA LYS A 143 -7.37 -35.70 -7.73
C LYS A 143 -6.84 -35.53 -9.16
N LEU A 144 -7.68 -35.06 -10.09
CA LEU A 144 -7.29 -34.79 -11.47
C LEU A 144 -6.51 -33.47 -11.61
N PHE A 145 -6.84 -32.47 -10.80
CA PHE A 145 -6.25 -31.14 -10.80
C PHE A 145 -5.80 -30.75 -9.38
N PRO A 146 -4.75 -31.40 -8.84
CA PRO A 146 -4.35 -31.27 -7.43
C PRO A 146 -3.90 -29.86 -7.02
N ASP A 147 -3.44 -29.07 -7.98
CA ASP A 147 -2.95 -27.72 -7.70
C ASP A 147 -4.08 -26.70 -7.64
N PHE A 148 -5.24 -26.96 -8.25
CA PHE A 148 -6.31 -25.95 -8.36
C PHE A 148 -6.82 -25.47 -7.00
N LEU A 149 -7.25 -26.38 -6.12
CA LEU A 149 -7.73 -26.00 -4.78
C LEU A 149 -6.57 -25.59 -3.86
N THR A 150 -5.38 -26.14 -4.07
CA THR A 150 -4.18 -25.76 -3.30
C THR A 150 -3.81 -24.31 -3.55
N GLU A 151 -3.87 -23.84 -4.79
CA GLU A 151 -3.64 -22.43 -5.15
C GLU A 151 -4.75 -21.49 -4.64
N GLN A 152 -5.99 -21.97 -4.55
CA GLN A 152 -7.04 -21.21 -3.86
C GLN A 152 -6.74 -21.05 -2.36
N ILE A 153 -6.19 -22.10 -1.71
CA ILE A 153 -5.74 -21.99 -0.31
C ILE A 153 -4.53 -21.06 -0.20
N ARG A 154 -3.58 -21.09 -1.15
CA ARG A 154 -2.47 -20.11 -1.20
C ARG A 154 -3.01 -18.69 -1.19
N GLN A 155 -4.00 -18.39 -2.02
CA GLN A 155 -4.64 -17.08 -2.03
C GLN A 155 -5.25 -16.73 -0.66
N LEU A 156 -5.97 -17.66 -0.01
CA LEU A 156 -6.54 -17.47 1.33
C LEU A 156 -5.47 -17.24 2.42
N CYS A 157 -4.28 -17.83 2.27
CA CYS A 157 -3.13 -17.51 3.13
C CYS A 157 -2.71 -16.04 2.99
N TYR A 158 -2.64 -15.52 1.76
CA TYR A 158 -2.35 -14.09 1.52
C TYR A 158 -3.46 -13.18 2.03
N TYR A 159 -4.74 -13.57 1.95
CA TYR A 159 -5.83 -12.85 2.62
C TYR A 159 -5.58 -12.74 4.13
N SER A 160 -5.31 -13.87 4.79
CA SER A 160 -5.10 -13.91 6.25
C SER A 160 -3.86 -13.12 6.67
N ALA A 161 -2.73 -13.34 5.99
CA ALA A 161 -1.47 -12.69 6.30
C ALA A 161 -1.55 -11.16 6.12
N LEU A 162 -2.12 -10.69 4.99
CA LEU A 162 -2.29 -9.26 4.77
C LEU A 162 -3.28 -8.64 5.77
N GLY A 163 -4.36 -9.35 6.10
CA GLY A 163 -5.31 -8.90 7.11
C GLY A 163 -4.67 -8.74 8.49
N GLN A 164 -3.78 -9.66 8.89
CA GLN A 164 -3.01 -9.56 10.13
C GLN A 164 -1.99 -8.41 10.11
N PHE A 165 -1.30 -8.21 8.98
CA PHE A 165 -0.41 -7.07 8.78
C PHE A 165 -1.15 -5.74 8.96
N TRP A 166 -2.28 -5.55 8.28
CA TRP A 166 -3.04 -4.31 8.37
C TRP A 166 -3.69 -4.05 9.71
N ARG A 167 -3.92 -5.08 10.55
CA ARG A 167 -4.34 -4.87 11.94
C ARG A 167 -3.30 -4.05 12.70
N VAL A 168 -2.04 -4.46 12.63
CA VAL A 168 -0.93 -3.75 13.29
C VAL A 168 -0.79 -2.32 12.75
N MET A 169 -0.83 -2.16 11.42
CA MET A 169 -0.70 -0.84 10.79
C MET A 169 -1.86 0.10 11.16
N SER A 170 -3.09 -0.42 11.21
CA SER A 170 -4.29 0.34 11.58
C SER A 170 -4.18 0.89 13.00
N ASP A 171 -3.87 0.03 13.98
CA ASP A 171 -3.75 0.41 15.38
C ASP A 171 -2.64 1.47 15.57
N MET A 172 -1.51 1.28 14.89
CA MET A 172 -0.39 2.24 14.89
C MET A 172 -0.79 3.61 14.34
N PHE A 173 -1.44 3.68 13.18
CA PHE A 173 -1.84 4.95 12.58
C PHE A 173 -2.93 5.69 13.36
N ILE A 174 -3.84 4.94 14.00
CA ILE A 174 -4.86 5.51 14.88
C ILE A 174 -4.20 6.14 16.12
N GLU A 175 -3.27 5.43 16.77
CA GLU A 175 -2.55 5.97 17.94
C GLU A 175 -1.69 7.18 17.55
N LEU A 176 -1.04 7.20 16.38
CA LEU A 176 -0.31 8.36 15.90
C LEU A 176 -1.17 9.63 15.91
N SER A 177 -2.39 9.54 15.37
CA SER A 177 -3.35 10.65 15.38
C SER A 177 -3.75 11.04 16.79
N ASP A 178 -4.03 10.07 17.66
CA ASP A 178 -4.45 10.37 19.02
C ASP A 178 -3.32 11.05 19.81
N ARG A 179 -2.06 10.72 19.54
CA ARG A 179 -0.88 11.41 20.09
C ARG A 179 -0.73 12.83 19.56
N TYR A 180 -0.98 13.03 18.27
CA TYR A 180 -0.99 14.37 17.66
C TYR A 180 -2.08 15.26 18.27
N ASP A 181 -3.29 14.73 18.46
CA ASP A 181 -4.40 15.47 19.08
C ASP A 181 -4.10 15.86 20.54
N ARG A 182 -3.24 15.10 21.22
CA ARG A 182 -2.69 15.44 22.56
C ARG A 182 -1.51 16.42 22.53
N GLY A 183 -1.04 16.82 21.35
CA GLY A 183 0.10 17.72 21.16
C GLY A 183 1.47 17.07 21.32
N GLU A 184 1.55 15.73 21.33
CA GLU A 184 2.79 14.98 21.49
C GLU A 184 3.60 14.86 20.20
N ILE A 185 2.93 14.96 19.05
CA ILE A 185 3.53 14.92 17.71
C ILE A 185 3.47 16.32 17.10
N GLN A 186 4.62 16.86 16.74
CA GLN A 186 4.80 18.23 16.26
C GLN A 186 5.71 18.32 15.03
N SER A 187 6.39 17.23 14.67
CA SER A 187 7.30 17.15 13.52
C SER A 187 7.17 15.85 12.74
N ILE A 188 7.62 15.85 11.50
CA ILE A 188 7.74 14.65 10.65
C ILE A 188 8.68 13.62 11.29
N LEU A 189 9.71 14.06 12.01
CA LEU A 189 10.59 13.13 12.73
C LEU A 189 9.88 12.36 13.81
N GLN A 190 9.01 13.00 14.59
CA GLN A 190 8.22 12.32 15.61
C GLN A 190 7.20 11.36 14.98
N VAL A 191 6.67 11.68 13.78
CA VAL A 191 5.85 10.75 13.00
C VAL A 191 6.66 9.51 12.59
N VAL A 192 7.85 9.70 12.02
CA VAL A 192 8.74 8.61 11.59
C VAL A 192 9.15 7.75 12.79
N GLU A 193 9.54 8.36 13.90
CA GLU A 193 9.92 7.67 15.14
C GLU A 193 8.76 6.84 15.69
N HIS A 194 7.53 7.40 15.69
CA HIS A 194 6.34 6.65 16.08
C HIS A 194 6.15 5.40 15.22
N ILE A 195 6.24 5.53 13.89
CA ILE A 195 6.06 4.43 12.95
C ILE A 195 7.17 3.38 13.15
N LEU A 196 8.43 3.80 13.26
CA LEU A 196 9.56 2.92 13.50
C LEU A 196 9.36 2.10 14.79
N ASN A 197 9.02 2.77 15.89
CA ASN A 197 8.79 2.12 17.18
C ASN A 197 7.64 1.11 17.11
N GLY A 198 6.55 1.45 16.41
CA GLY A 198 5.44 0.54 16.18
C GLY A 198 5.84 -0.70 15.39
N LEU A 199 6.59 -0.52 14.29
CA LEU A 199 7.08 -1.64 13.47
C LEU A 199 8.02 -2.56 14.26
N VAL A 200 8.89 -2.01 15.11
CA VAL A 200 9.81 -2.78 15.95
C VAL A 200 9.06 -3.52 17.05
N ALA A 201 8.06 -2.89 17.68
CA ALA A 201 7.31 -3.48 18.79
C ALA A 201 6.57 -4.77 18.39
N ASP A 202 6.00 -4.80 17.18
CA ASP A 202 5.31 -5.98 16.65
C ASP A 202 6.19 -6.82 15.70
N ALA A 203 7.49 -6.55 15.58
CA ALA A 203 8.34 -7.16 14.56
C ALA A 203 8.32 -8.70 14.56
N SER A 204 8.33 -9.30 15.75
CA SER A 204 8.32 -10.76 15.96
C SER A 204 6.93 -11.36 16.13
N LYS A 205 5.87 -10.56 15.97
CA LYS A 205 4.50 -11.05 16.10
C LYS A 205 4.25 -12.17 15.08
N PRO A 206 3.78 -13.35 15.51
CA PRO A 206 3.66 -14.49 14.62
C PRO A 206 2.53 -14.29 13.61
N ILE A 207 2.77 -14.74 12.38
CA ILE A 207 1.75 -14.80 11.32
C ILE A 207 1.29 -16.24 11.20
N THR A 208 0.04 -16.49 11.59
CA THR A 208 -0.53 -17.84 11.62
C THR A 208 -1.87 -17.88 10.92
N TYR A 209 -2.30 -19.04 10.47
CA TYR A 209 -3.59 -19.21 9.84
C TYR A 209 -4.13 -20.61 10.06
N SER A 210 -5.33 -20.67 10.64
CA SER A 210 -6.09 -21.89 10.79
C SER A 210 -7.52 -21.67 10.32
N VAL A 211 -8.14 -22.73 9.80
CA VAL A 211 -9.54 -22.69 9.40
C VAL A 211 -10.34 -23.69 10.20
N LYS A 212 -11.49 -23.25 10.72
CA LYS A 212 -12.44 -24.13 11.41
C LYS A 212 -13.44 -24.68 10.41
N LEU A 213 -13.41 -26.00 10.19
CA LEU A 213 -14.35 -26.71 9.33
C LEU A 213 -15.19 -27.67 10.17
N ARG A 214 -16.44 -27.27 10.48
CA ARG A 214 -17.32 -27.97 11.43
C ARG A 214 -16.67 -27.99 12.82
N ASP A 215 -16.47 -29.18 13.40
CA ASP A 215 -15.88 -29.39 14.72
C ASP A 215 -14.35 -29.58 14.69
N CYS A 216 -13.74 -29.51 13.51
CA CYS A 216 -12.29 -29.68 13.33
C CYS A 216 -11.62 -28.34 12.99
N VAL A 217 -10.42 -28.12 13.55
CA VAL A 217 -9.54 -27.00 13.20
C VAL A 217 -8.39 -27.54 12.36
N TYR A 218 -8.11 -26.87 11.24
CA TYR A 218 -7.03 -27.21 10.33
C TYR A 218 -6.01 -26.08 10.33
N GLU A 219 -4.82 -26.34 10.84
CA GLU A 219 -3.71 -25.38 10.83
C GLU A 219 -3.05 -25.38 9.44
N ILE A 220 -3.22 -24.28 8.71
CA ILE A 220 -2.67 -24.09 7.36
C ILE A 220 -1.27 -23.46 7.45
N ILE A 221 -1.12 -22.44 8.30
CA ILE A 221 0.16 -21.83 8.68
C ILE A 221 0.27 -21.94 10.20
N PRO A 222 0.91 -22.99 10.74
CA PRO A 222 1.09 -23.13 12.18
C PRO A 222 2.21 -22.21 12.69
N GLU A 223 2.19 -21.90 13.98
CA GLU A 223 3.23 -21.08 14.63
C GLU A 223 4.64 -21.69 14.51
N SER A 224 4.74 -23.02 14.41
CA SER A 224 6.01 -23.73 14.26
C SER A 224 6.78 -23.41 12.97
N VAL A 225 6.14 -22.80 11.96
CA VAL A 225 6.82 -22.30 10.75
C VAL A 225 7.71 -21.10 11.09
N GLY A 226 7.34 -20.32 12.12
CA GLY A 226 8.10 -19.16 12.55
C GLY A 226 7.97 -17.94 11.64
N LEU A 227 6.87 -17.81 10.87
CA LEU A 227 6.60 -16.58 10.12
C LEU A 227 6.28 -15.43 11.06
N THR A 228 6.81 -14.25 10.75
CA THR A 228 6.74 -13.04 11.58
C THR A 228 6.21 -11.85 10.79
N PHE A 229 5.61 -10.91 11.51
CA PHE A 229 5.02 -9.70 10.96
C PHE A 229 6.02 -8.92 10.07
N LEU A 230 7.20 -8.59 10.58
CA LEU A 230 8.11 -7.69 9.86
C LEU A 230 8.69 -8.34 8.59
N MET A 231 9.32 -9.50 8.74
CA MET A 231 10.08 -10.13 7.65
C MET A 231 9.20 -10.80 6.60
N ASP A 232 8.06 -11.37 7.02
CA ASP A 232 7.25 -12.23 6.15
C ASP A 232 5.98 -11.55 5.63
N THR A 233 5.64 -10.36 6.15
CA THR A 233 4.50 -9.59 5.64
C THR A 233 4.81 -8.12 5.37
N ALA A 234 5.46 -7.40 6.30
CA ALA A 234 5.67 -5.96 6.14
C ALA A 234 6.70 -5.62 5.05
N VAL A 235 7.88 -6.25 5.07
CA VAL A 235 8.93 -6.02 4.06
C VAL A 235 8.43 -6.41 2.65
N PRO A 236 7.84 -7.60 2.44
CA PRO A 236 7.24 -7.94 1.14
C PRO A 236 6.11 -6.99 0.72
N TYR A 237 5.30 -6.49 1.66
CA TYR A 237 4.25 -5.52 1.36
C TYR A 237 4.79 -4.20 0.82
N VAL A 238 5.83 -3.65 1.47
CA VAL A 238 6.49 -2.42 0.99
C VAL A 238 7.02 -2.63 -0.42
N GLU A 239 7.70 -3.74 -0.69
CA GLU A 239 8.22 -4.05 -2.02
C GLU A 239 7.10 -4.15 -3.07
N ALA A 240 6.05 -4.92 -2.77
CA ALA A 240 4.98 -5.19 -3.73
C ALA A 240 4.05 -3.97 -3.97
N ILE A 241 3.77 -3.16 -2.93
CA ILE A 241 2.73 -2.12 -2.98
C ILE A 241 3.32 -0.71 -3.06
N PHE A 242 4.42 -0.43 -2.35
CA PHE A 242 4.99 0.93 -2.32
C PHE A 242 5.92 1.15 -3.51
N PHE A 243 6.70 0.14 -3.88
CA PHE A 243 7.62 0.20 -5.01
C PHE A 243 6.97 -0.28 -6.29
N ARG A 244 6.66 -1.58 -6.38
CA ARG A 244 6.30 -2.19 -7.66
C ARG A 244 4.91 -1.81 -8.13
N GLY A 245 3.90 -2.05 -7.30
CA GLY A 245 2.50 -1.92 -7.69
C GLY A 245 2.15 -2.80 -8.90
N THR A 246 0.96 -2.62 -9.47
CA THR A 246 0.67 -3.17 -10.81
C THR A 246 0.57 -2.02 -11.80
N PRO A 247 0.89 -2.26 -13.08
CA PRO A 247 0.69 -1.24 -14.11
C PRO A 247 -0.78 -0.81 -14.14
N PHE A 248 -1.04 0.50 -14.20
CA PHE A 248 -2.41 1.01 -14.20
C PHE A 248 -2.96 0.97 -15.62
N GLN A 249 -4.07 0.25 -15.81
CA GLN A 249 -4.71 0.06 -17.11
C GLN A 249 -5.14 1.38 -17.77
N GLY A 250 -5.38 2.43 -16.97
CA GLY A 250 -5.71 3.77 -17.46
C GLY A 250 -4.51 4.64 -17.85
N VAL A 251 -3.28 4.22 -17.55
CA VAL A 251 -2.05 5.05 -17.75
C VAL A 251 -1.08 4.41 -18.73
N VAL A 252 -0.98 3.09 -18.76
CA VAL A 252 -0.01 2.39 -19.60
C VAL A 252 -0.65 1.34 -20.50
N SER A 253 -0.02 1.11 -21.66
CA SER A 253 -0.41 0.11 -22.63
C SER A 253 0.21 -1.24 -22.30
N TYR A 254 -0.64 -2.27 -22.23
CA TYR A 254 -0.23 -3.68 -22.11
C TYR A 254 0.19 -4.29 -23.45
N ASN A 255 0.22 -3.50 -24.53
CA ASN A 255 0.70 -3.98 -25.82
C ASN A 255 2.21 -4.30 -25.72
N ALA A 256 2.53 -5.60 -25.81
CA ALA A 256 3.90 -6.10 -25.72
C ALA A 256 4.87 -5.51 -26.76
N GLN A 257 4.36 -4.97 -27.87
CA GLN A 257 5.19 -4.33 -28.91
C GLN A 257 5.69 -2.92 -28.53
N VAL A 258 5.01 -2.26 -27.59
CA VAL A 258 5.30 -0.85 -27.22
C VAL A 258 6.26 -0.78 -26.03
N HIS A 259 6.45 -1.89 -25.32
CA HIS A 259 7.40 -2.01 -24.19
C HIS A 259 7.23 -0.91 -23.12
N GLN A 260 5.98 -0.48 -22.84
CA GLN A 260 5.69 0.48 -21.76
C GLN A 260 5.70 -0.15 -20.36
N ILE A 261 5.56 -1.46 -20.29
CA ILE A 261 5.65 -2.24 -19.05
C ILE A 261 6.98 -3.01 -19.10
N PRO A 262 7.83 -2.88 -18.07
CA PRO A 262 9.06 -3.67 -17.98
C PRO A 262 8.78 -5.17 -18.07
N THR A 263 9.74 -5.94 -18.60
CA THR A 263 9.63 -7.40 -18.64
C THR A 263 9.84 -8.00 -17.25
N ASP A 264 10.80 -7.45 -16.50
CA ASP A 264 11.14 -7.93 -15.17
C ASP A 264 10.31 -7.22 -14.09
N GLN A 265 9.62 -7.99 -13.24
CA GLN A 265 8.77 -7.45 -12.17
C GLN A 265 9.51 -6.52 -11.20
N LYS A 266 10.80 -6.77 -10.96
CA LYS A 266 11.64 -5.95 -10.06
C LYS A 266 11.81 -4.50 -10.53
N GLU A 267 11.59 -4.24 -11.82
CA GLU A 267 11.72 -2.92 -12.44
C GLU A 267 10.40 -2.13 -12.41
N PHE A 268 9.33 -2.71 -11.86
CA PHE A 268 8.04 -2.06 -11.79
C PHE A 268 8.10 -0.85 -10.86
N THR A 269 7.52 0.26 -11.30
CA THR A 269 7.53 1.56 -10.62
C THR A 269 6.12 2.16 -10.66
N TYR A 270 5.13 1.36 -10.26
CA TYR A 270 3.71 1.73 -10.24
C TYR A 270 3.13 1.80 -8.82
N GLY A 271 3.96 1.56 -7.80
CA GLY A 271 3.56 1.60 -6.40
C GLY A 271 3.32 3.01 -5.88
N ALA A 272 2.90 3.10 -4.62
CA ALA A 272 2.51 4.36 -3.98
C ALA A 272 3.59 5.47 -4.05
N LEU A 273 4.87 5.12 -4.06
CA LEU A 273 5.98 6.08 -4.12
C LEU A 273 6.26 6.62 -5.53
N TYR A 274 5.69 6.02 -6.56
CA TYR A 274 5.95 6.37 -7.97
C TYR A 274 4.70 6.87 -8.69
N ALA A 275 3.52 6.41 -8.27
CA ALA A 275 2.24 6.72 -8.88
C ALA A 275 2.02 8.25 -9.01
N ASP A 276 1.51 8.66 -10.16
CA ASP A 276 1.00 10.02 -10.36
C ASP A 276 -0.34 10.17 -9.62
N PRO A 277 -0.51 11.16 -8.72
CA PRO A 277 -1.78 11.39 -8.05
C PRO A 277 -2.84 12.07 -8.95
N LEU A 278 -2.45 12.72 -10.05
CA LEU A 278 -3.39 13.50 -10.87
C LEU A 278 -4.49 12.68 -11.56
N PRO A 279 -4.25 11.44 -12.04
CA PRO A 279 -5.28 10.63 -12.68
C PRO A 279 -6.31 10.03 -11.72
N ILE A 280 -6.17 10.23 -10.41
CA ILE A 280 -7.09 9.68 -9.41
C ILE A 280 -8.53 10.16 -9.67
N GLY A 281 -9.49 9.24 -9.61
CA GLY A 281 -10.87 9.48 -10.03
C GLY A 281 -11.14 9.12 -11.50
N GLY A 282 -10.11 8.85 -12.29
CA GLY A 282 -10.22 8.35 -13.66
C GLY A 282 -10.45 6.84 -13.74
N SER A 283 -10.96 6.39 -14.89
CA SER A 283 -11.16 4.97 -15.19
C SER A 283 -9.82 4.22 -15.30
N GLY A 284 -9.76 3.01 -14.77
CA GLY A 284 -8.56 2.17 -14.85
C GLY A 284 -7.43 2.55 -13.88
N ILE A 285 -7.75 3.32 -12.82
CA ILE A 285 -6.81 3.79 -11.79
C ILE A 285 -7.19 3.16 -10.43
N PRO A 286 -6.61 1.99 -10.06
CA PRO A 286 -7.02 1.22 -8.87
C PRO A 286 -7.00 2.00 -7.53
N PRO A 287 -5.99 2.85 -7.23
CA PRO A 287 -5.92 3.59 -5.97
C PRO A 287 -7.10 4.54 -5.72
N THR A 288 -7.86 4.89 -6.76
CA THR A 288 -9.09 5.70 -6.63
C THR A 288 -10.05 5.13 -5.58
N GLN A 289 -10.14 3.80 -5.47
CA GLN A 289 -11.00 3.13 -4.50
C GLN A 289 -10.59 3.43 -3.06
N LEU A 290 -9.30 3.38 -2.75
CA LEU A 290 -8.78 3.77 -1.44
C LEU A 290 -9.00 5.25 -1.17
N MET A 291 -8.70 6.11 -2.15
CA MET A 291 -8.88 7.55 -1.97
C MET A 291 -10.35 7.89 -1.71
N GLN A 292 -11.28 7.20 -2.38
CA GLN A 292 -12.71 7.34 -2.14
C GLN A 292 -13.12 6.85 -0.74
N ASP A 293 -12.61 5.72 -0.28
CA ASP A 293 -12.89 5.21 1.06
C ASP A 293 -12.41 6.18 2.16
N MET A 294 -11.24 6.79 1.97
CA MET A 294 -10.65 7.73 2.94
C MET A 294 -11.39 9.07 3.05
N ILE A 295 -12.13 9.51 2.02
CA ILE A 295 -12.94 10.75 2.08
C ILE A 295 -13.85 10.75 3.31
N HIS A 296 -14.46 9.60 3.63
CA HIS A 296 -15.47 9.49 4.67
C HIS A 296 -14.92 9.62 6.09
N TYR A 297 -13.60 9.56 6.26
CA TYR A 297 -12.93 9.50 7.57
C TYR A 297 -11.83 10.57 7.71
N LEU A 298 -11.85 11.62 6.88
CA LEU A 298 -10.92 12.73 7.02
C LEU A 298 -11.25 13.54 8.29
N PRO A 299 -10.23 13.93 9.08
CA PRO A 299 -10.43 14.85 10.20
C PRO A 299 -10.70 16.28 9.70
N ASP A 300 -11.41 17.07 10.50
CA ASP A 300 -11.84 18.44 10.15
C ASP A 300 -10.66 19.36 9.76
N TYR A 301 -9.53 19.26 10.48
CA TYR A 301 -8.35 20.07 10.19
C TYR A 301 -7.74 19.78 8.81
N LEU A 302 -7.94 18.57 8.28
CA LEU A 302 -7.45 18.18 6.96
C LEU A 302 -8.42 18.65 5.86
N HIS A 303 -9.73 18.62 6.14
CA HIS A 303 -10.73 19.29 5.30
C HIS A 303 -10.41 20.78 5.13
N ASP A 304 -10.07 21.48 6.21
CA ASP A 304 -9.76 22.90 6.16
C ASP A 304 -8.50 23.21 5.33
N ILE A 305 -7.50 22.33 5.38
CA ILE A 305 -6.34 22.39 4.49
C ILE A 305 -6.79 22.25 3.02
N TYR A 306 -7.58 21.23 2.70
CA TYR A 306 -7.97 20.97 1.31
C TYR A 306 -8.89 22.03 0.73
N ARG A 307 -9.81 22.60 1.52
CA ARG A 307 -10.69 23.71 1.13
C ARG A 307 -9.94 24.96 0.72
N SER A 308 -8.72 25.15 1.24
CA SER A 308 -7.89 26.30 0.90
C SER A 308 -7.13 26.17 -0.43
N SER A 309 -7.22 24.99 -1.08
CA SER A 309 -6.65 24.79 -2.42
C SER A 309 -7.47 25.51 -3.49
N CYS A 310 -6.90 25.64 -4.70
CA CYS A 310 -7.56 26.34 -5.79
C CYS A 310 -8.91 25.71 -6.22
N ARG A 311 -9.07 24.40 -6.03
CA ARG A 311 -10.28 23.64 -6.39
C ARG A 311 -11.13 23.28 -5.17
N GLY A 312 -10.76 23.75 -3.98
CA GLY A 312 -11.47 23.42 -2.74
C GLY A 312 -11.55 21.90 -2.55
N GLU A 313 -12.76 21.36 -2.47
CA GLU A 313 -12.99 19.91 -2.34
C GLU A 313 -13.38 19.23 -3.67
N ASP A 314 -13.38 19.94 -4.81
CA ASP A 314 -13.76 19.36 -6.10
C ASP A 314 -12.78 18.27 -6.56
N ASP A 315 -11.49 18.41 -6.23
CA ASP A 315 -10.43 17.43 -6.51
C ASP A 315 -9.94 16.71 -5.24
N LEU A 316 -10.81 16.57 -4.24
CA LEU A 316 -10.47 16.00 -2.93
C LEU A 316 -9.71 14.68 -3.01
N ARG A 317 -10.08 13.76 -3.92
CA ARG A 317 -9.36 12.48 -4.09
C ARG A 317 -7.91 12.65 -4.51
N VAL A 318 -7.60 13.67 -5.32
CA VAL A 318 -6.22 13.97 -5.74
C VAL A 318 -5.43 14.50 -4.54
N GLN A 319 -6.02 15.41 -3.77
CA GLN A 319 -5.38 15.97 -2.57
C GLN A 319 -5.14 14.89 -1.49
N ILE A 320 -6.12 14.02 -1.25
CA ILE A 320 -5.98 12.82 -0.40
C ILE A 320 -4.82 11.96 -0.89
N CYS A 321 -4.72 11.70 -2.20
CA CYS A 321 -3.63 10.88 -2.75
C CYS A 321 -2.26 11.53 -2.54
N GLN A 322 -2.16 12.85 -2.63
CA GLN A 322 -0.91 13.58 -2.38
C GLN A 322 -0.49 13.47 -0.91
N SER A 323 -1.40 13.74 0.04
CA SER A 323 -1.10 13.58 1.47
C SER A 323 -0.78 12.11 1.80
N PHE A 324 -1.50 11.17 1.20
CA PHE A 324 -1.22 9.74 1.34
C PHE A 324 0.19 9.41 0.86
N GLN A 325 0.60 9.89 -0.31
CA GLN A 325 1.94 9.68 -0.84
C GLN A 325 3.02 10.27 0.08
N LYS A 326 2.82 11.47 0.64
CA LYS A 326 3.70 12.05 1.67
C LYS A 326 3.84 11.10 2.87
N SER A 327 2.73 10.55 3.37
CA SER A 327 2.76 9.62 4.50
C SER A 327 3.52 8.32 4.18
N MET A 328 3.44 7.83 2.94
CA MET A 328 4.19 6.64 2.52
C MET A 328 5.70 6.89 2.54
N TYR A 329 6.17 8.11 2.22
CA TYR A 329 7.57 8.48 2.39
C TYR A 329 8.02 8.51 3.86
N CYS A 330 7.14 8.88 4.80
CA CYS A 330 7.42 8.76 6.24
C CYS A 330 7.54 7.28 6.66
N VAL A 331 6.62 6.42 6.23
CA VAL A 331 6.68 4.97 6.50
C VAL A 331 7.95 4.36 5.91
N THR A 332 8.32 4.75 4.68
CA THR A 332 9.55 4.29 4.04
C THR A 332 10.80 4.81 4.76
N THR A 333 10.79 6.05 5.26
CA THR A 333 11.88 6.56 6.11
C THR A 333 12.07 5.68 7.34
N ALA A 334 10.98 5.34 8.04
CA ALA A 334 11.04 4.45 9.20
C ALA A 334 11.63 3.07 8.85
N ALA A 335 11.25 2.50 7.69
CA ALA A 335 11.82 1.24 7.21
C ALA A 335 13.33 1.35 6.90
N ILE A 336 13.77 2.44 6.25
CA ILE A 336 15.19 2.70 5.97
C ILE A 336 15.98 2.79 7.28
N GLN A 337 15.46 3.51 8.28
CA GLN A 337 16.10 3.63 9.59
C GLN A 337 16.17 2.29 10.32
N GLY A 338 15.08 1.53 10.34
CA GLY A 338 15.00 0.24 11.03
C GLY A 338 15.85 -0.87 10.39
N LEU A 339 16.20 -0.74 9.10
CA LEU A 339 17.00 -1.70 8.33
C LEU A 339 18.44 -1.23 8.09
N ALA A 340 18.84 -0.08 8.63
CA ALA A 340 20.20 0.42 8.48
C ALA A 340 21.21 -0.54 9.13
N PRO A 341 22.38 -0.78 8.51
CA PRO A 341 23.36 -1.72 9.05
C PRO A 341 23.98 -1.23 10.38
N TYR A 342 24.02 0.09 10.59
CA TYR A 342 24.47 0.75 11.81
C TYR A 342 23.57 1.97 12.11
N PRO A 343 23.57 2.50 13.35
CA PRO A 343 22.89 3.77 13.65
C PRO A 343 23.29 4.87 12.67
N LEU A 344 22.31 5.56 12.08
CA LEU A 344 22.57 6.55 11.02
C LEU A 344 23.38 7.75 11.52
N ASP A 345 23.30 8.05 12.81
CA ASP A 345 24.05 9.10 13.53
C ASP A 345 25.44 8.65 14.02
N SER A 346 25.90 7.46 13.63
CA SER A 346 27.22 6.95 14.04
C SER A 346 28.36 7.89 13.63
N THR A 347 29.30 8.10 14.55
CA THR A 347 30.52 8.88 14.30
C THR A 347 31.71 8.04 13.82
N GLU A 348 31.56 6.71 13.76
CA GLU A 348 32.63 5.79 13.36
C GLU A 348 32.80 5.80 11.84
N PRO A 349 33.98 6.15 11.29
CA PRO A 349 34.15 6.34 9.84
C PRO A 349 33.78 5.11 9.00
N GLN A 350 34.04 3.91 9.50
CA GLN A 350 33.66 2.67 8.80
C GLN A 350 32.15 2.46 8.77
N GLN A 351 31.44 2.80 9.85
CA GLN A 351 29.99 2.69 9.92
C GLN A 351 29.32 3.75 9.05
N GLN A 352 29.85 4.98 9.05
CA GLN A 352 29.39 6.05 8.15
C GLN A 352 29.50 5.65 6.69
N GLN A 353 30.62 5.05 6.27
CA GLN A 353 30.80 4.58 4.90
C GLN A 353 29.82 3.46 4.54
N ALA A 354 29.56 2.52 5.47
CA ALA A 354 28.60 1.44 5.25
C ALA A 354 27.16 1.97 5.16
N ASN A 355 26.78 2.91 6.02
CA ASN A 355 25.49 3.58 5.97
C ASN A 355 25.34 4.40 4.69
N TYR A 356 26.39 5.11 4.25
CA TYR A 356 26.36 5.83 2.98
C TYR A 356 26.07 4.89 1.81
N ALA A 357 26.78 3.77 1.68
CA ALA A 357 26.54 2.80 0.61
C ALA A 357 25.13 2.19 0.65
N TYR A 358 24.62 1.95 1.87
CA TYR A 358 23.25 1.50 2.08
C TYR A 358 22.21 2.54 1.62
N LEU A 359 22.39 3.81 1.99
CA LEU A 359 21.51 4.90 1.61
C LEU A 359 21.59 5.23 0.14
N GLU A 360 22.78 5.17 -0.47
CA GLU A 360 22.99 5.31 -1.92
C GLU A 360 22.15 4.28 -2.68
N GLY A 361 22.19 3.01 -2.26
CA GLY A 361 21.35 1.96 -2.85
C GLY A 361 19.84 2.20 -2.71
N TRP A 362 19.38 2.88 -1.65
CA TRP A 362 17.99 3.32 -1.56
C TRP A 362 17.70 4.49 -2.50
N MET A 363 18.61 5.46 -2.59
CA MET A 363 18.43 6.63 -3.46
C MET A 363 18.44 6.26 -4.94
N ASP A 364 19.21 5.26 -5.35
CA ASP A 364 19.16 4.68 -6.69
C ASP A 364 17.74 4.22 -7.07
N ARG A 365 17.01 3.65 -6.10
CA ARG A 365 15.62 3.22 -6.32
C ARG A 365 14.68 4.41 -6.48
N PHE A 366 14.96 5.53 -5.80
CA PHE A 366 14.09 6.71 -5.82
C PHE A 366 14.30 7.64 -7.02
N LEU A 367 15.27 7.39 -7.89
CA LEU A 367 15.59 8.27 -9.03
C LEU A 367 14.38 8.61 -9.91
N THR A 368 13.44 7.68 -10.07
CA THR A 368 12.21 7.85 -10.87
C THR A 368 10.94 7.96 -10.02
N SER A 369 11.09 8.06 -8.70
CA SER A 369 9.97 8.19 -7.75
C SER A 369 9.47 9.63 -7.65
N ARG A 370 8.42 9.85 -6.86
CA ARG A 370 7.84 11.17 -6.57
C ARG A 370 8.53 11.93 -5.44
N LEU A 371 9.74 11.52 -5.04
CA LEU A 371 10.41 12.04 -3.84
C LEU A 371 10.66 13.56 -3.94
N LEU A 372 11.02 14.03 -5.14
CA LEU A 372 11.23 15.45 -5.37
C LEU A 372 9.91 16.21 -5.37
N GLU A 373 8.88 15.66 -6.00
CA GLU A 373 7.56 16.27 -6.14
C GLU A 373 6.84 16.42 -4.80
N VAL A 374 6.87 15.40 -3.94
CA VAL A 374 6.21 15.47 -2.62
C VAL A 374 6.82 16.52 -1.69
N ASN A 375 8.08 16.90 -1.95
CA ASN A 375 8.81 17.91 -1.20
C ASN A 375 8.67 19.32 -1.80
N GLN A 376 7.98 19.47 -2.94
CA GLN A 376 7.65 20.80 -3.45
C GLN A 376 6.50 21.43 -2.67
N PRO A 377 6.49 22.76 -2.51
CA PRO A 377 5.35 23.45 -1.91
C PRO A 377 4.08 23.20 -2.72
N THR A 378 2.99 22.83 -2.05
CA THR A 378 1.67 22.70 -2.67
C THR A 378 1.21 24.08 -3.15
N SER A 379 1.17 24.31 -4.47
CA SER A 379 0.68 25.58 -5.03
C SER A 379 -0.83 25.70 -4.84
N ARG A 380 -1.25 26.49 -3.84
CA ARG A 380 -2.66 26.74 -3.54
C ARG A 380 -3.30 27.84 -4.40
N SER A 381 -2.49 28.71 -4.99
CA SER A 381 -2.97 29.74 -5.92
C SER A 381 -3.10 29.19 -7.34
N CYS A 382 -4.24 29.38 -8.00
CA CYS A 382 -4.32 29.17 -9.46
C CYS A 382 -5.30 30.11 -10.14
N ARG A 383 -5.10 30.32 -11.45
CA ARG A 383 -6.16 30.78 -12.36
C ARG A 383 -6.84 29.53 -12.89
N LEU A 384 -8.05 29.24 -12.45
CA LEU A 384 -8.92 28.28 -13.12
C LEU A 384 -9.13 28.77 -14.55
N PHE A 385 -9.14 27.85 -15.53
CA PHE A 385 -9.27 28.18 -16.95
C PHE A 385 -10.39 29.20 -17.15
N GLN A 386 -10.14 30.27 -17.91
CA GLN A 386 -11.22 31.16 -18.34
C GLN A 386 -12.26 30.29 -19.04
N GLU A 387 -13.49 30.31 -18.55
CA GLU A 387 -14.63 29.76 -19.27
C GLU A 387 -14.54 30.26 -20.72
N ARG A 388 -14.59 29.35 -21.69
CA ARG A 388 -14.75 29.75 -23.08
C ARG A 388 -16.03 30.57 -23.14
N SER A 389 -15.91 31.88 -23.32
CA SER A 389 -17.06 32.75 -23.48
C SER A 389 -17.92 32.21 -24.63
N THR A 390 -19.15 31.81 -24.33
CA THR A 390 -20.16 31.40 -25.33
C THR A 390 -20.73 32.60 -26.11
N HIS A 391 -19.87 33.53 -26.50
CA HIS A 391 -20.19 34.69 -27.32
C HIS A 391 -19.25 34.72 -28.51
N GLY A 392 -19.62 34.00 -29.57
CA GLY A 392 -18.85 33.93 -30.80
C GLY A 392 -19.43 32.94 -31.82
N THR A 393 -20.75 32.83 -31.92
CA THR A 393 -21.44 32.12 -33.01
C THR A 393 -22.56 33.00 -33.55
N GLU A 394 -22.19 34.17 -34.08
CA GLU A 394 -23.00 34.85 -35.10
C GLU A 394 -22.10 35.32 -36.24
N SER A 395 -22.54 34.96 -37.45
CA SER A 395 -22.11 35.41 -38.77
C SER A 395 -20.65 35.22 -39.19
N VAL A 396 -20.35 34.07 -39.81
CA VAL A 396 -19.61 34.06 -41.09
C VAL A 396 -20.26 33.01 -42.00
N PHE A 397 -21.36 33.41 -42.65
CA PHE A 397 -21.88 32.75 -43.84
C PHE A 397 -21.93 33.82 -44.94
N CYS A 398 -21.38 33.49 -46.10
CA CYS A 398 -21.38 34.23 -47.37
C CYS A 398 -20.44 35.44 -47.50
N GLN A 399 -19.29 35.20 -48.14
CA GLN A 399 -18.55 35.99 -49.14
C GLN A 399 -17.17 35.31 -49.20
N ASP A 400 -16.82 34.53 -50.23
CA ASP A 400 -16.64 34.96 -51.61
C ASP A 400 -16.83 33.82 -52.64
N LEU A 401 -17.12 34.28 -53.86
CA LEU A 401 -17.16 33.58 -55.15
C LEU A 401 -15.85 32.88 -55.50
#